data_AF-A0A2S9GQ30-F1
#
_entry.id   AF-A0A2S9GQ30-F1
#
_cell.length_a   1.000
_cell.length_b   1.000
_cell.length_c   1.000
_cell.angle_alpha   90.00
_cell.angle_beta   90.00
_cell.angle_gamma   90.00
#
_symmetry.space_group_name_H-M   'P 1'
#
loop_
_entity.id
_entity.type
_entity.pdbx_description
1 polymer ?
#
loop_
_entity_poly.entity_id
_entity_poly.type
_entity_poly.pdbx_seq_one_letter_code
_entity_poly.pdbx_strand_id
1 'polypeptide(L)' 'TIHDAIAVQEAGAFAVVMEMVPAELATQITGKLTIPTVGIGAGPNCDAQVLVWQDMAGMTNGKTAKFVKRFGA' A
#
# COMPACT_ATOMS: atom_id res chain seq x y z
N THR A 1 -3.13 -5.89 -11.12
CA THR A 1 -3.23 -5.04 -12.33
C THR A 1 -4.31 -3.99 -12.12
N ILE A 2 -4.50 -3.03 -13.04
CA ILE A 2 -5.65 -2.10 -12.98
C ILE A 2 -6.97 -2.86 -13.05
N HIS A 3 -7.04 -3.91 -13.88
CA HIS A 3 -8.24 -4.72 -14.02
C HIS A 3 -8.61 -5.43 -12.71
N ASP A 4 -7.63 -6.04 -12.02
CA ASP A 4 -7.87 -6.72 -10.74
C ASP A 4 -8.41 -5.75 -9.68
N ALA A 5 -7.86 -4.53 -9.64
CA ALA A 5 -8.27 -3.51 -8.69
C ALA A 5 -9.72 -3.05 -8.92
N ILE A 6 -10.13 -2.92 -10.19
CA ILE A 6 -11.53 -2.62 -10.56
C ILE A 6 -12.44 -3.80 -10.22
N ALA A 7 -12.02 -5.03 -10.54
CA ALA A 7 -12.82 -6.22 -10.31
C ALA A 7 -13.17 -6.42 -8.82
N VAL A 8 -12.21 -6.19 -7.90
CA VAL A 8 -12.49 -6.29 -6.46
C VAL A 8 -13.40 -5.17 -5.96
N GLN A 9 -13.30 -3.96 -6.52
CA GLN A 9 -14.24 -2.88 -6.22
C GLN A 9 -15.66 -3.23 -6.69
N GLU A 10 -15.81 -3.72 -7.91
CA GLU A 10 -17.11 -4.15 -8.47
C GLU A 10 -17.71 -5.32 -7.69
N ALA A 11 -16.88 -6.18 -7.11
CA ALA A 11 -17.30 -7.25 -6.20
C ALA A 11 -17.76 -6.73 -4.81
N GLY A 12 -17.66 -5.42 -4.54
CA GLY A 12 -18.13 -4.80 -3.30
C GLY A 12 -17.05 -4.60 -2.24
N ALA A 13 -15.75 -4.67 -2.59
CA ALA A 13 -14.70 -4.27 -1.67
C ALA A 13 -14.88 -2.79 -1.29
N PHE A 14 -14.74 -2.47 0.00
CA PHE A 14 -14.84 -1.09 0.49
C PHE A 14 -13.50 -0.35 0.47
N ALA A 15 -12.39 -1.07 0.33
CA ALA A 15 -11.02 -0.55 0.22
C ALA A 15 -10.10 -1.64 -0.39
N VAL A 16 -8.93 -1.25 -0.89
CA VAL A 16 -7.92 -2.18 -1.42
C VAL A 16 -6.52 -1.86 -0.91
N VAL A 17 -5.77 -2.89 -0.53
CA VAL A 17 -4.35 -2.77 -0.16
C VAL A 17 -3.50 -3.10 -1.38
N MET A 18 -2.52 -2.25 -1.70
CA MET A 18 -1.52 -2.47 -2.73
C MET A 18 -0.14 -2.69 -2.08
N GLU A 19 0.40 -3.88 -2.27
CA GLU A 19 1.70 -4.29 -1.73
C GLU A 19 2.72 -4.47 -2.85
N MET A 20 3.89 -3.84 -2.70
CA MET A 20 5.00 -3.92 -3.65
C MET A 20 4.62 -3.57 -5.11
N VAL A 21 3.69 -2.64 -5.29
CA VAL A 21 3.26 -2.16 -6.60
C VAL A 21 4.14 -0.97 -7.03
N PRO A 22 4.62 -0.90 -8.29
CA PRO A 22 5.32 0.28 -8.78
C PRO A 22 4.52 1.56 -8.56
N ALA A 23 5.18 2.62 -8.06
CA ALA A 23 4.50 3.85 -7.62
C ALA A 23 3.64 4.50 -8.72
N GLU A 24 4.09 4.44 -9.98
CA GLU A 24 3.31 4.96 -11.13
C GLU A 24 2.02 4.16 -11.33
N LEU A 25 2.09 2.82 -11.25
CA LEU A 25 0.92 1.95 -11.39
C LEU A 25 -0.05 2.14 -10.22
N ALA A 26 0.46 2.24 -8.99
CA ALA A 26 -0.38 2.52 -7.82
C ALA A 26 -1.09 3.88 -7.94
N THR A 27 -0.39 4.91 -8.44
CA THR A 27 -0.99 6.23 -8.72
C THR A 27 -2.13 6.13 -9.73
N GLN A 28 -1.94 5.37 -10.80
CA GLN A 28 -2.98 5.15 -11.80
C GLN A 28 -4.19 4.38 -11.25
N ILE A 29 -3.96 3.43 -10.33
CA ILE A 29 -5.04 2.67 -9.68
C ILE A 29 -5.83 3.58 -8.74
N THR A 30 -5.15 4.33 -7.86
CA THR A 30 -5.81 5.29 -6.95
C THR A 30 -6.67 6.29 -7.71
N GLY A 31 -6.20 6.81 -8.85
CA GLY A 31 -6.98 7.76 -9.65
C GLY A 31 -8.19 7.16 -10.39
N LYS A 32 -8.32 5.83 -10.45
CA LYS A 32 -9.41 5.13 -11.16
C LYS A 32 -10.45 4.53 -10.22
N LEU A 33 -10.05 4.19 -9.00
CA LEU A 33 -10.97 3.64 -8.00
C LEU A 33 -11.76 4.75 -7.32
N THR A 34 -12.96 4.42 -6.87
CA THR A 34 -13.78 5.27 -6.00
C THR A 34 -13.63 4.87 -4.54
N ILE A 35 -13.15 3.64 -4.28
CA ILE A 35 -12.83 3.14 -2.93
C ILE A 35 -11.40 3.51 -2.52
N PRO A 36 -11.14 3.71 -1.21
CA PRO A 36 -9.80 4.05 -0.73
C PRO A 36 -8.74 3.00 -1.06
N THR A 37 -7.55 3.48 -1.42
CA THR A 37 -6.35 2.65 -1.59
C THR A 37 -5.38 2.78 -0.42
N VAL A 38 -4.80 1.67 0.01
CA VAL A 38 -3.82 1.63 1.11
C VAL A 38 -2.50 1.04 0.58
N GLY A 39 -1.42 1.82 0.63
CA GLY A 39 -0.12 1.40 0.12
C GLY A 39 0.82 0.83 1.18
N ILE A 40 1.54 -0.24 0.82
CA ILE A 40 2.77 -0.68 1.50
C ILE A 40 3.84 -0.98 0.44
N GLY A 41 4.85 -0.12 0.38
CA GLY A 41 5.81 -0.16 -0.73
C GLY A 41 5.19 0.14 -2.10
N ALA A 42 4.08 0.89 -2.12
CA ALA A 42 3.33 1.27 -3.34
C ALA A 42 3.49 2.76 -3.73
N GLY A 43 4.45 3.46 -3.13
CA GLY A 43 4.62 4.90 -3.31
C GLY A 43 3.64 5.74 -2.49
N PRO A 44 3.79 7.08 -2.51
CA PRO A 44 3.08 7.98 -1.61
C PRO A 44 1.66 8.35 -2.07
N ASN A 45 1.28 8.02 -3.31
CA ASN A 45 0.03 8.47 -3.93
C ASN A 45 -1.14 7.48 -3.73
N CYS A 46 -1.05 6.60 -2.73
CA CYS A 46 -2.24 5.89 -2.23
C CYS A 46 -2.94 6.78 -1.20
N ASP A 47 -4.25 6.61 -1.01
CA ASP A 47 -5.04 7.45 -0.09
C ASP A 47 -4.60 7.30 1.37
N ALA A 48 -4.07 6.12 1.72
CA ALA A 48 -3.47 5.83 3.00
C ALA A 48 -2.21 4.96 2.86
N GLN A 49 -1.48 4.81 3.96
CA GLN A 49 -0.28 3.99 4.04
C GLN A 49 -0.39 3.01 5.21
N VAL A 50 0.17 1.81 5.04
CA VAL A 50 0.26 0.80 6.09
C VAL A 50 1.70 0.30 6.22
N LEU A 51 2.14 0.10 7.46
CA LEU A 51 3.39 -0.58 7.80
C LEU A 51 3.10 -1.59 8.89
N VAL A 52 3.90 -2.66 8.92
CA VAL A 52 3.92 -3.60 10.04
C VAL A 52 4.45 -2.85 11.27
N TRP A 53 3.73 -2.91 12.39
CA TRP A 53 4.08 -2.15 13.60
C TRP A 53 5.49 -2.48 14.10
N GLN A 54 5.89 -3.75 14.12
CA GLN A 54 7.21 -4.18 14.58
C GLN A 54 8.34 -3.61 13.72
N ASP A 55 8.16 -3.60 12.40
CA ASP A 55 9.10 -3.01 11.45
C ASP A 55 9.22 -1.50 11.66
N MET A 56 8.08 -0.82 11.77
CA MET A 56 7.98 0.61 12.04
C MET A 56 8.61 0.98 13.39
N ALA A 57 8.42 0.14 14.42
CA ALA A 57 8.97 0.33 15.76
C ALA A 57 10.45 -0.08 15.88
N GLY A 58 11.05 -0.69 14.85
CA GLY A 58 12.44 -1.15 14.89
C GLY A 58 12.66 -2.40 15.74
N MET A 59 11.61 -3.20 15.96
CA MET A 59 11.64 -4.44 16.76
C MET A 59 11.97 -5.68 15.91
N THR A 60 12.07 -5.52 14.59
CA THR A 60 12.44 -6.60 13.67
C THR A 60 13.96 -6.73 13.60
N ASN A 61 14.46 -7.93 13.89
CA ASN A 61 15.89 -8.23 13.80
C ASN A 61 16.33 -8.38 12.33
N GLY A 62 17.48 -7.80 11.98
CA GLY A 62 18.05 -7.90 10.64
C GLY A 62 17.61 -6.78 9.71
N LYS A 63 17.67 -7.03 8.40
CA LYS A 63 17.39 -6.02 7.36
C LYS A 63 15.89 -5.95 7.08
N THR A 64 15.27 -4.82 7.39
CA THR A 64 13.87 -4.54 7.02
C THR A 64 13.74 -4.27 5.51
N ALA A 65 12.51 -4.39 4.99
CA ALA A 65 12.23 -4.10 3.59
C ALA A 65 12.54 -2.62 3.25
N LYS A 66 12.95 -2.34 2.00
CA LYS A 66 13.43 -1.00 1.60
C LYS A 66 12.40 0.13 1.78
N PHE A 67 11.10 -0.20 1.74
CA PHE A 67 10.02 0.77 1.91
C PHE A 67 9.69 1.05 3.39
N VAL A 68 10.26 0.27 4.33
CA VAL A 68 10.04 0.48 5.75
C VAL A 68 10.83 1.71 6.20
N LYS A 69 10.12 2.64 6.85
CA LYS A 69 10.73 3.69 7.65
C LYS A 69 10.58 3.31 9.13
N ARG A 70 11.69 3.37 9.88
CA ARG A 70 11.66 3.25 11.35
C ARG A 70 11.20 4.59 11.94
N PHE A 71 10.18 4.53 12.78
CA PHE A 71 9.65 5.65 13.56
C PHE A 71 9.82 5.44 15.07
N GLY A 72 10.01 4.20 15.53
CA GLY A 72 10.36 3.91 16.92
C GLY A 72 11.74 4.45 17.30
N ALA A 73 11.85 4.97 18.53
CA ALA A 73 13.10 5.46 19.12
C ALA A 73 14.21 4.40 19.15
#